data_AF-A0A0H4T886-F1
#
_entry.id   AF-A0A0H4T886-F1
#
_cell.length_a   1.000
_cell.length_b   1.000
_cell.length_c   1.000
_cell.angle_alpha   90.00
_cell.angle_beta   90.00
_cell.angle_gamma   90.00
#
_symmetry.space_group_name_H-M   'P 1'
#
loop_
_entity.id
_entity.type
_entity.pdbx_description
1 polymer ?
#
loop_
_entity_poly.entity_id
_entity_poly.type
_entity_poly.pdbx_seq_one_letter_code
_entity_poly.pdbx_strand_id
1 'polypeptide(L)'
;MNLVRGKDVGEALNILKFLPQHASFTIDKVLKSAIANAKQKNIGDVDDLVISSAFVDHGPALKRFKAGPQGRAMARKKHMSHITVVLSPKEAAKRHLDKGRG
;
A
#
# COMPACT_ATOMS: atom_id res chain seq x y z
N MET A 1 5.61 3.65 -0.99
CA MET A 1 5.38 2.39 -0.24
C MET A 1 6.53 2.02 0.68
N ASN A 2 7.79 2.20 0.27
CA ASN A 2 8.95 1.74 1.05
C ASN A 2 9.01 2.27 2.49
N LEU A 3 8.50 3.48 2.75
CA LEU A 3 8.54 4.11 4.07
C LEU A 3 7.71 3.39 5.15
N VAL A 4 6.66 2.67 4.76
CA VAL A 4 5.74 1.98 5.70
C VAL A 4 6.00 0.47 5.78
N ARG A 5 6.84 -0.08 4.90
CA ARG A 5 7.13 -1.51 4.88
C ARG A 5 7.96 -1.90 6.11
N GLY A 6 7.59 -2.98 6.78
CA GLY A 6 8.30 -3.50 7.95
C GLY A 6 8.07 -2.71 9.24
N LYS A 7 7.23 -1.68 9.22
CA LYS A 7 6.86 -0.91 10.40
C LYS A 7 5.61 -1.49 11.07
N ASP A 8 5.49 -1.19 12.35
CA ASP A 8 4.26 -1.43 13.11
C ASP A 8 3.10 -0.62 12.53
N VAL A 9 1.91 -1.19 12.58
CA VAL A 9 0.70 -0.57 12.01
C VAL A 9 0.44 0.82 12.61
N GLY A 10 0.62 0.98 13.93
CA GLY A 10 0.45 2.27 14.60
C GLY A 10 1.46 3.32 14.13
N GLU A 11 2.73 2.95 13.96
CA GLU A 11 3.76 3.84 13.44
C GLU A 11 3.48 4.24 11.98
N ALA A 12 3.07 3.26 11.16
CA ALA A 12 2.75 3.49 9.76
C ALA A 12 1.57 4.46 9.59
N LEU A 13 0.53 4.36 10.42
CA LEU A 13 -0.61 5.30 10.41
C LEU A 13 -0.17 6.73 10.72
N ASN A 14 0.71 6.91 11.71
CA ASN A 14 1.24 8.23 12.06
C ASN A 14 2.07 8.83 10.93
N ILE A 15 2.97 8.04 10.34
CA ILE A 15 3.78 8.48 9.20
C ILE A 15 2.89 8.90 8.02
N LEU A 16 1.88 8.10 7.68
CA LEU A 16 0.98 8.39 6.55
C LEU A 16 0.14 9.64 6.79
N LYS A 17 -0.24 9.93 8.04
CA LYS A 17 -1.05 11.10 8.39
C LYS A 17 -0.33 12.43 8.14
N PHE A 18 0.99 12.48 8.33
CA PHE A 18 1.79 13.70 8.17
C PHE A 18 2.59 13.76 6.86
N LEU A 19 2.47 12.74 6.01
CA LEU A 19 3.20 12.71 4.74
C LEU A 19 2.55 13.65 3.72
N PRO A 20 3.31 14.57 3.07
CA PRO A 20 2.75 15.59 2.18
C PRO A 20 2.28 15.03 0.82
N GLN A 21 2.61 13.79 0.49
CA GLN A 21 2.32 13.19 -0.80
C GLN A 21 0.83 12.83 -0.92
N HIS A 22 0.16 13.20 -2.01
CA HIS A 22 -1.25 12.84 -2.25
C HIS A 22 -1.55 11.33 -2.15
N ALA A 23 -0.56 10.48 -2.48
CA ALA A 23 -0.70 9.03 -2.35
C ALA A 23 -0.87 8.55 -0.89
N SER A 24 -0.49 9.36 0.10
CA SER A 24 -0.63 9.02 1.52
C SER A 24 -2.08 8.76 1.91
N PHE A 25 -3.01 9.59 1.42
CA PHE A 25 -4.43 9.46 1.69
C PHE A 25 -5.01 8.14 1.17
N THR A 26 -4.62 7.73 -0.04
CA THR A 26 -5.07 6.45 -0.61
C THR A 26 -4.51 5.27 0.18
N ILE A 27 -3.23 5.33 0.55
CA ILE A 27 -2.58 4.25 1.31
C ILE A 27 -3.16 4.16 2.73
N ASP A 28 -3.42 5.28 3.39
CA ASP A 28 -4.06 5.34 4.72
C ASP A 28 -5.43 4.64 4.71
N LYS A 29 -6.25 4.89 3.69
CA LYS A 29 -7.53 4.18 3.53
C LYS A 29 -7.35 2.67 3.36
N VAL A 30 -6.40 2.25 2.51
CA VAL A 30 -6.12 0.82 2.29
C VAL A 30 -5.65 0.17 3.59
N LEU A 31 -4.77 0.83 4.35
CA LEU A 31 -4.27 0.31 5.62
C LEU A 31 -5.38 0.19 6.66
N LYS A 32 -6.24 1.21 6.80
CA LYS A 32 -7.42 1.15 7.68
C LYS A 32 -8.37 0.02 7.33
N SER A 33 -8.62 -0.20 6.03
CA SER A 33 -9.41 -1.34 5.56
C SER A 33 -8.75 -2.67 5.88
N ALA A 34 -7.43 -2.79 5.70
CA ALA A 34 -6.69 -4.00 6.05
C ALA A 34 -6.75 -4.31 7.55
N ILE A 35 -6.66 -3.30 8.42
CA ILE A 35 -6.83 -3.46 9.88
C ILE A 35 -8.24 -3.95 10.21
N ALA A 36 -9.27 -3.34 9.62
CA ALA A 36 -10.66 -3.76 9.83
C ALA A 36 -10.87 -5.23 9.42
N ASN A 37 -10.30 -5.64 8.28
CA ASN A 37 -10.34 -7.02 7.82
C ASN A 37 -9.60 -7.98 8.76
N ALA A 38 -8.45 -7.57 9.29
CA ALA A 38 -7.68 -8.36 10.26
C ALA A 38 -8.44 -8.54 11.57
N LYS A 39 -9.09 -7.47 12.06
CA LYS A 39 -9.95 -7.50 13.25
C LYS A 39 -11.14 -8.43 13.04
N GLN A 40 -11.82 -8.36 11.90
CA GLN A 40 -12.94 -9.24 11.59
C GLN A 40 -12.54 -10.72 11.55
N LYS A 41 -11.31 -11.02 11.15
CA LYS A 41 -10.76 -12.39 11.08
C LYS A 41 -10.08 -12.84 12.38
N ASN A 42 -10.08 -12.03 13.45
CA ASN A 42 -9.43 -12.31 14.74
C ASN A 42 -7.96 -12.77 14.61
N ILE A 43 -7.21 -12.14 13.69
CA ILE A 43 -5.81 -12.54 13.39
C ILE A 43 -4.84 -12.06 14.48
N GLY A 44 -5.24 -11.06 15.27
CA GLY A 44 -4.47 -10.50 16.37
C GLY A 44 -4.95 -9.09 16.70
N ASP A 45 -4.43 -8.53 17.80
CA ASP A 45 -4.66 -7.14 18.18
C ASP A 45 -3.88 -6.18 17.26
N VAL A 46 -4.40 -4.96 17.13
CA VAL A 46 -3.88 -3.95 16.18
C VAL A 46 -2.42 -3.59 16.47
N ASP A 47 -2.03 -3.60 17.73
CA ASP A 47 -0.68 -3.24 18.20
C ASP A 47 0.38 -4.32 17.92
N ASP A 48 -0.08 -5.55 17.69
CA ASP A 48 0.77 -6.72 17.38
C ASP A 48 0.88 -7.00 15.88
N LEU A 49 0.25 -6.17 15.04
CA LEU A 49 0.31 -6.29 13.59
C LEU A 49 1.45 -5.47 12.99
N VAL A 50 2.16 -6.08 12.05
CA VAL A 50 3.24 -5.48 11.27
C VAL A 50 2.89 -5.54 9.79
N ILE A 51 3.32 -4.52 9.05
CA ILE A 51 3.26 -4.54 7.58
C ILE A 51 4.39 -5.44 7.06
N SER A 52 4.08 -6.72 6.86
CA SER A 52 5.03 -7.72 6.35
C SER A 52 5.44 -7.42 4.90
N SER A 53 4.48 -7.06 4.05
CA SER A 53 4.74 -6.74 2.65
C SER A 53 3.80 -5.67 2.14
N ALA A 54 4.34 -4.74 1.34
CA ALA A 54 3.57 -3.68 0.72
C ALA A 54 4.19 -3.32 -0.64
N PHE A 55 3.41 -3.46 -1.70
CA PHE A 55 3.84 -3.21 -3.08
C PHE A 55 2.70 -2.61 -3.93
N VAL A 56 3.10 -2.01 -5.05
CA VAL A 56 2.20 -1.34 -5.98
C VAL A 56 2.50 -1.85 -7.37
N ASP A 57 1.52 -2.46 -8.00
CA ASP A 57 1.63 -3.01 -9.36
C ASP A 57 0.91 -2.12 -10.37
N HIS A 58 1.27 -2.28 -11.63
CA HIS A 58 0.65 -1.54 -12.72
C HIS A 58 -0.74 -2.10 -13.03
N GLY A 59 -1.71 -1.19 -13.14
CA GLY A 59 -3.05 -1.47 -13.63
C GLY A 59 -3.23 -1.06 -15.10
N PRO A 60 -4.42 -1.29 -15.68
CA PRO A 60 -4.71 -0.90 -17.05
C PRO A 60 -4.59 0.62 -17.24
N ALA A 61 -3.99 1.03 -18.34
CA ALA A 61 -3.86 2.43 -18.71
C ALA A 61 -5.00 2.85 -19.66
N LEU A 62 -5.76 3.87 -19.27
CA LEU A 62 -6.83 4.40 -20.10
C LEU A 62 -6.26 5.39 -21.13
N LYS A 63 -6.65 5.25 -22.40
CA LYS A 63 -6.32 6.23 -23.45
C LYS A 63 -7.15 7.50 -23.24
N ARG A 64 -6.50 8.66 -23.29
CA ARG A 64 -7.08 10.00 -23.30
C ARG A 64 -6.44 10.80 -24.41
N PHE A 65 -7.15 11.80 -24.93
CA PHE A 65 -6.62 12.70 -25.95
C PHE A 65 -6.74 14.13 -25.43
N LYS A 66 -5.73 14.95 -25.75
CA LYS A 66 -5.75 16.40 -25.55
C LYS A 66 -5.62 17.05 -26.92
N ALA A 67 -6.40 18.11 -27.15
CA ALA A 67 -6.26 18.93 -28.35
C ALA A 67 -4.83 19.51 -28.41
N GLY A 68 -4.20 19.35 -29.57
CA GLY A 68 -2.87 19.85 -29.87
C GLY A 68 -2.88 20.88 -31.01
N PRO A 69 -1.71 21.47 -31.32
CA PRO A 69 -1.59 22.49 -32.35
C PRO A 69 -2.00 21.97 -33.73
N GLN A 70 -2.60 22.85 -34.54
CA GLN A 70 -3.02 22.55 -35.92
C GLN A 70 -3.93 21.31 -36.03
N GLY A 71 -4.91 21.17 -35.12
CA GLY A 71 -5.90 20.07 -35.17
C GLY A 71 -5.36 18.68 -34.79
N ARG A 72 -4.12 18.57 -34.30
CA ARG A 72 -3.54 17.28 -33.90
C ARG A 72 -4.15 16.77 -32.59
N ALA A 73 -4.37 15.46 -32.50
CA ALA A 73 -4.76 14.80 -31.25
C ALA A 73 -3.53 14.22 -30.54
N MET A 74 -3.17 14.75 -29.37
CA MET A 74 -2.08 14.20 -28.57
C MET A 74 -2.62 13.16 -27.59
N ALA A 75 -2.14 11.92 -27.71
CA ALA A 75 -2.51 10.85 -26.78
C ALA A 75 -1.81 11.03 -25.42
N ARG A 76 -2.57 10.92 -24.34
CA ARG A 76 -2.07 10.80 -22.97
C ARG A 76 -2.68 9.53 -22.35
N LYS A 77 -1.88 8.77 -21.61
CA LYS A 77 -2.38 7.64 -20.83
C LYS A 77 -2.73 8.10 -19.41
N LYS A 78 -3.91 7.70 -18.92
CA LYS A 78 -4.27 7.80 -17.50
C LYS A 78 -3.97 6.45 -16.86
N HIS A 79 -2.88 6.40 -16.10
CA HIS A 79 -2.40 5.17 -15.47
C HIS A 79 -3.22 4.83 -14.21
N MET A 80 -3.49 3.54 -14.03
CA MET A 80 -4.03 2.99 -12.79
C MET A 80 -2.99 2.08 -12.14
N SER A 81 -3.22 1.75 -10.87
CA SER A 81 -2.32 0.90 -10.09
C SER A 81 -3.12 0.04 -9.13
N HIS A 82 -2.58 -1.13 -8.82
CA HIS A 82 -3.09 -2.02 -7.77
C HIS A 82 -2.20 -1.91 -6.54
N ILE A 83 -2.80 -1.69 -5.37
CA ILE A 83 -2.08 -1.55 -4.11
C ILE A 83 -2.37 -2.78 -3.27
N THR A 84 -1.31 -3.52 -2.91
CA THR A 84 -1.42 -4.71 -2.06
C THR A 84 -0.68 -4.47 -0.76
N VAL A 85 -1.37 -4.68 0.36
CA VAL A 85 -0.82 -4.59 1.71
C VAL A 85 -1.09 -5.89 2.45
N VAL A 86 -0.03 -6.47 3.00
CA VAL A 86 -0.07 -7.71 3.77
C VAL A 86 0.30 -7.40 5.21
N LEU A 87 -0.64 -7.69 6.11
CA LEU A 87 -0.45 -7.59 7.55
C LEU A 87 -0.13 -8.97 8.11
N SER A 88 0.76 -9.03 9.09
CA SER A 88 1.11 -10.26 9.79
C SER A 88 1.34 -9.99 11.27
N PRO A 89 1.00 -10.92 12.16
CA PRO A 89 1.39 -10.83 13.56
C PRO A 89 2.92 -10.76 13.71
N LYS A 90 3.40 -9.98 14.68
CA LYS A 90 4.83 -9.83 15.01
C LYS A 90 5.55 -11.16 15.17
N GLU A 91 4.89 -12.14 15.79
CA GLU A 91 5.48 -13.45 16.04
C GLU A 91 5.67 -14.27 14.76
N ALA A 92 4.70 -14.21 13.84
CA ALA A 92 4.79 -14.90 12.55
C ALA A 92 5.88 -14.29 11.64
N ALA A 93 6.08 -12.96 11.71
CA ALA A 93 7.12 -12.29 10.95
C ALA A 93 8.55 -12.74 11.35
N LYS A 94 8.80 -12.99 12.65
CA LYS A 94 10.10 -13.50 13.12
C LYS A 94 10.43 -14.89 12.59
N ARG A 95 9.43 -15.77 12.45
CA ARG A 95 9.59 -17.15 11.96
C ARG A 95 10.06 -17.23 10.50
N HIS A 96 9.77 -16.20 9.69
CA HIS A 96 10.22 -16.14 8.30
C HIS A 96 11.69 -15.77 8.15
N LEU A 97 12.26 -14.99 9.08
CA LEU A 97 13.66 -14.55 9.04
C LEU A 97 14.62 -15.67 9.48
N ASP A 98 14.14 -16.59 10.33
CA ASP A 98 14.94 -17.70 10.88
C ASP A 98 15.10 -18.87 9.89
N LYS A 99 14.10 -19.11 9.02
CA LYS A 99 14.11 -20.19 8.02
C LYS A 99 15.11 -20.02 6.86
N GLY A 100 15.78 -18.86 6.75
CA GLY A 100 16.71 -18.56 5.66
C GLY A 100 18.20 -18.79 5.98
N ARG A 101 18.53 -19.41 7.13
CA ARG A 101 19.91 -19.66 7.59
C ARG A 101 20.31 -21.14 7.55
N GLY A 102 19.66 -21.95 6.70
CA GLY A 102 19.97 -23.36 6.46
C GLY A 102 20.49 -23.60 5.06
#